data_AF-A0A914DVF5-F1
#
_entry.id   AF-A0A914DVF5-F1
#
_cell.length_a   1.000
_cell.length_b   1.000
_cell.length_c   1.000
_cell.angle_alpha   90.00
_cell.angle_beta   90.00
_cell.angle_gamma   90.00
#
_symmetry.space_group_name_H-M   'P 1'
#
loop_
_entity.id
_entity.type
_entity.pdbx_description
1 polymer ?
#
loop_
_entity_poly.entity_id
_entity_poly.type
_entity_poly.pdbx_seq_one_letter_code
_entity_poly.pdbx_strand_id
1 'polypeptide(L)'
;MSKKREAIVALHAEGWTTKDIEKLLKVPIRMVQNVLNRFSLWSLLEARACAKPHKSLKALRKALKKAWNEIPMEDIRAAIDAIPKRLDACIAAQGGRFEK
;
A
#
# COMPACT_ATOMS: atom_id res chain seq x y z
N MET A 1 10.54 1.82 12.98
CA MET A 1 10.43 1.68 11.51
C MET A 1 11.80 1.90 10.85
N SER A 2 12.04 1.43 9.62
CA SER A 2 13.31 1.68 8.90
C SER A 2 13.27 3.07 8.27
N LYS A 3 14.31 3.90 8.47
CA LYS A 3 14.46 5.26 7.91
C LYS A 3 14.13 5.36 6.41
N LYS A 4 14.37 4.28 5.65
CA LYS A 4 14.06 4.22 4.21
C LYS A 4 12.56 4.21 3.91
N ARG A 5 11.71 3.61 4.75
CA ARG A 5 10.26 3.56 4.52
C ARG A 5 9.60 4.91 4.76
N GLU A 6 10.00 5.60 5.83
CA GLU A 6 9.52 6.94 6.15
C GLU A 6 9.86 7.93 5.04
N ALA A 7 11.10 7.89 4.52
CA ALA A 7 11.51 8.73 3.40
C ALA A 7 10.69 8.46 2.12
N ILE A 8 10.37 7.20 1.81
CA ILE A 8 9.52 6.85 0.65
C ILE A 8 8.12 7.47 0.79
N VAL A 9 7.52 7.40 1.99
CA VAL A 9 6.19 7.97 2.25
C VAL A 9 6.21 9.49 2.19
N ALA A 10 7.21 10.14 2.79
CA ALA A 10 7.35 11.59 2.80
C ALA A 10 7.53 12.16 1.38
N LEU A 11 8.46 11.61 0.60
CA LEU A 11 8.70 12.05 -0.78
C LEU A 11 7.48 11.86 -1.67
N HIS A 12 6.77 10.73 -1.53
CA HIS A 12 5.53 10.54 -2.27
C HIS A 12 4.42 11.50 -1.82
N ALA A 13 4.36 11.85 -0.53
CA ALA A 13 3.39 12.82 -0.02
C ALA A 13 3.67 14.24 -0.55
N GLU A 14 4.94 14.55 -0.85
CA GLU A 14 5.43 15.78 -1.51
C GLU A 14 5.24 15.77 -3.04
N GLY A 15 4.69 14.69 -3.62
CA GLY A 15 4.34 14.61 -5.05
C GLY A 15 5.40 13.97 -5.94
N TRP A 16 6.44 13.37 -5.38
CA TRP A 16 7.44 12.65 -6.17
C TRP A 16 6.89 11.35 -6.76
N THR A 17 7.28 11.03 -8.00
CA THR A 17 6.86 9.77 -8.64
C THR A 17 7.60 8.57 -8.05
N THR A 18 7.00 7.38 -8.16
CA THR A 18 7.64 6.13 -7.68
C THR A 18 8.99 5.84 -8.33
N LYS A 19 9.19 6.24 -9.60
CA LYS A 19 10.47 6.11 -10.32
C LYS A 19 11.51 7.10 -9.82
N ASP A 20 11.11 8.31 -9.44
CA ASP A 20 12.03 9.32 -8.92
C ASP A 20 12.48 8.95 -7.50
N ILE A 21 11.57 8.44 -6.68
CA ILE A 21 11.86 7.93 -5.33
C ILE A 21 12.80 6.72 -5.38
N GLU A 22 12.58 5.79 -6.32
CA GLU A 22 13.46 4.64 -6.57
C GLU A 22 14.91 5.10 -6.80
N LYS A 23 15.08 6.02 -7.76
CA LYS A 23 16.39 6.54 -8.15
C LYS A 23 17.05 7.33 -7.02
N LEU A 24 16.28 8.20 -6.35
CA LEU A 24 16.79 9.08 -5.30
C LEU A 24 17.27 8.29 -4.08
N LEU A 25 16.46 7.33 -3.61
CA LEU A 25 16.78 6.56 -2.41
C LEU A 25 17.63 5.32 -2.69
N LYS A 26 17.92 5.03 -3.97
CA LYS A 26 18.63 3.83 -4.44
C LYS A 26 18.04 2.56 -3.82
N VAL A 27 16.72 2.45 -3.89
CA VAL A 27 15.95 1.29 -3.41
C VAL A 27 15.24 0.63 -4.57
N PRO A 28 14.96 -0.68 -4.54
CA PRO A 28 14.21 -1.32 -5.61
C PRO A 28 12.83 -0.69 -5.80
N ILE A 29 12.37 -0.46 -7.04
CA ILE A 29 11.02 0.09 -7.30
C ILE A 29 9.92 -0.72 -6.62
N ARG A 30 10.13 -2.05 -6.52
CA ARG A 30 9.23 -2.96 -5.81
C ARG A 30 9.09 -2.61 -4.33
N MET A 31 10.14 -2.09 -3.70
CA MET A 31 10.10 -1.61 -2.31
C MET A 31 9.28 -0.33 -2.20
N VAL A 32 9.44 0.60 -3.15
CA VAL A 32 8.68 1.85 -3.24
C VAL A 32 7.19 1.55 -3.43
N GLN A 33 6.86 0.75 -4.45
CA GLN A 33 5.51 0.28 -4.73
C GLN A 33 4.91 -0.50 -3.54
N ASN A 34 5.68 -1.37 -2.89
CA ASN A 34 5.21 -2.09 -1.70
C ASN A 34 4.99 -1.18 -0.49
N VAL A 35 5.68 -0.04 -0.40
CA VAL A 35 5.44 0.94 0.68
C VAL A 35 4.21 1.79 0.38
N LEU A 36 3.98 2.13 -0.89
CA LEU A 36 2.86 2.97 -1.31
C LEU A 36 1.55 2.19 -1.50
N ASN A 37 1.61 0.96 -2.02
CA ASN A 37 0.44 0.08 -2.09
C ASN A 37 -0.11 -0.30 -0.70
N ARG A 38 0.65 -0.09 0.39
CA ARG A 38 0.12 -0.27 1.76
C ARG A 38 -1.08 0.62 2.07
N PHE A 39 -1.32 1.70 1.31
CA PHE A 39 -2.49 2.57 1.50
C PHE A 39 -3.84 1.94 1.08
N SER A 40 -3.80 0.73 0.52
CA SER A 40 -4.95 -0.15 0.35
C SER A 40 -4.58 -1.52 0.93
N LEU A 41 -4.97 -1.78 2.19
CA LEU A 41 -4.79 -3.11 2.82
C LEU A 41 -5.32 -4.23 1.92
N TRP A 42 -6.37 -3.94 1.14
CA TRP A 42 -6.91 -4.85 0.14
C TRP A 42 -5.90 -5.21 -0.95
N SER A 43 -5.19 -4.25 -1.51
CA SER A 43 -4.17 -4.51 -2.55
C SER A 43 -3.01 -5.36 -2.02
N LEU A 44 -2.64 -5.19 -0.74
CA LEU A 44 -1.63 -6.01 -0.08
C LEU A 44 -2.11 -7.46 0.10
N LEU A 45 -3.36 -7.63 0.54
CA LEU A 45 -3.97 -8.94 0.68
C LEU A 45 -4.08 -9.65 -0.66
N GLU A 46 -4.54 -8.95 -1.69
CA GLU A 46 -4.66 -9.48 -3.04
C GLU A 46 -3.29 -9.88 -3.60
N ALA A 47 -2.29 -9.00 -3.52
CA ALA A 47 -0.94 -9.29 -4.00
C ALA A 47 -0.29 -10.50 -3.31
N ARG A 48 -0.61 -10.75 -2.03
CA ARG A 48 -0.06 -11.89 -1.28
C ARG A 48 -0.88 -13.16 -1.45
N ALA A 49 -2.19 -13.08 -1.27
CA ALA A 49 -3.07 -14.23 -1.30
C ALA A 49 -3.33 -14.69 -2.74
N CYS A 50 -3.48 -13.78 -3.69
CA CYS A 50 -3.83 -14.08 -5.09
C CYS A 50 -2.62 -14.14 -6.03
N ALA A 51 -1.38 -14.14 -5.51
CA ALA A 51 -0.16 -14.32 -6.30
C ALA A 51 -0.14 -15.63 -7.12
N LYS A 52 -0.95 -16.63 -6.72
CA LYS A 52 -1.10 -17.90 -7.41
C LYS A 52 -2.58 -18.30 -7.45
N PRO A 53 -3.03 -19.06 -8.48
CA PRO A 53 -4.37 -19.62 -8.51
C PRO A 53 -4.63 -20.58 -7.35
N HIS A 54 -5.85 -20.56 -6.82
CA HIS A 54 -6.29 -21.47 -5.76
C HIS A 54 -7.21 -22.55 -6.32
N LYS A 55 -6.99 -23.81 -5.93
CA LYS A 55 -7.80 -24.96 -6.39
C LYS A 55 -9.20 -25.03 -5.74
N SER A 56 -9.48 -24.22 -4.72
CA SER A 56 -10.77 -24.18 -4.04
C SER A 56 -10.97 -22.90 -3.24
N LEU A 57 -12.22 -22.58 -2.92
CA LEU A 57 -12.58 -21.50 -1.99
C LEU A 57 -11.95 -21.69 -0.60
N LYS A 58 -11.82 -22.94 -0.13
CA LYS A 58 -11.19 -23.24 1.17
C LYS A 58 -9.70 -22.86 1.15
N ALA A 59 -9.00 -23.15 0.06
CA ALA A 59 -7.60 -22.76 -0.12
C ALA A 59 -7.44 -21.23 -0.16
N LEU A 60 -8.29 -20.53 -0.92
CA LEU A 60 -8.28 -19.07 -0.99
C LEU A 60 -8.52 -18.43 0.39
N ARG A 61 -9.54 -18.88 1.13
CA ARG A 61 -9.81 -18.37 2.50
C ARG A 61 -8.64 -18.57 3.45
N LYS A 62 -7.95 -19.72 3.35
CA LYS A 62 -6.75 -19.99 4.16
C LYS A 62 -5.60 -19.04 3.77
N ALA A 63 -5.40 -18.81 2.48
CA ALA A 63 -4.37 -17.89 1.98
C ALA A 63 -4.62 -16.45 2.42
N LEU A 64 -5.87 -15.97 2.34
CA LEU A 64 -6.26 -14.63 2.81
C LEU A 64 -6.04 -14.44 4.32
N LYS A 65 -6.46 -15.42 5.14
CA LYS A 65 -6.21 -15.37 6.60
C LYS A 65 -4.74 -15.35 6.93
N LYS A 66 -3.93 -16.16 6.24
CA LYS A 66 -2.48 -16.16 6.39
C LYS A 66 -1.89 -14.80 6.01
N ALA A 67 -2.26 -14.28 4.83
CA ALA A 67 -1.79 -12.99 4.34
C ALA A 67 -2.12 -11.86 5.32
N TRP A 68 -3.33 -11.84 5.88
CA TRP A 68 -3.78 -10.88 6.89
C TRP A 68 -2.93 -10.93 8.17
N ASN A 69 -2.69 -12.13 8.70
CA ASN A 69 -1.89 -12.30 9.92
C ASN A 69 -0.41 -11.92 9.72
N GLU A 70 0.07 -11.95 8.48
CA GLU A 70 1.43 -11.55 8.10
C GLU A 70 1.53 -10.04 7.78
N ILE A 71 0.44 -9.27 7.85
CA ILE A 71 0.49 -7.82 7.68
C ILE A 71 1.08 -7.20 8.96
N PRO A 72 2.21 -6.48 8.88
CA PRO A 72 2.74 -5.74 10.02
C PRO A 72 1.73 -4.70 10.52
N MET A 73 1.59 -4.56 11.83
CA MET A 73 0.67 -3.58 12.43
C MET A 73 0.95 -2.14 11.97
N GLU A 74 2.21 -1.80 11.70
CA GLU A 74 2.60 -0.49 11.15
C GLU A 74 1.97 -0.23 9.77
N ASP A 75 1.74 -1.27 8.97
CA ASP A 75 1.12 -1.13 7.65
C ASP A 75 -0.39 -0.88 7.78
N ILE A 76 -1.02 -1.47 8.81
CA ILE A 76 -2.41 -1.20 9.18
C ILE A 76 -2.56 0.24 9.67
N ARG A 77 -1.65 0.70 10.55
CA ARG A 77 -1.62 2.09 11.04
C ARG A 77 -1.44 3.09 9.90
N ALA A 78 -0.45 2.87 9.02
CA ALA A 78 -0.22 3.75 7.87
C ALA A 78 -1.45 3.84 6.92
N ALA A 79 -2.17 2.74 6.74
CA ALA A 79 -3.41 2.75 5.96
C ALA A 79 -4.51 3.58 6.64
N ILE A 80 -4.64 3.50 7.96
CA ILE A 80 -5.58 4.29 8.77
C ILE A 80 -5.19 5.78 8.74
N ASP A 81 -3.92 6.09 8.97
CA ASP A 81 -3.40 7.47 9.01
C ASP A 81 -3.54 8.20 7.66
N ALA A 82 -3.64 7.45 6.56
CA ALA A 82 -3.88 8.01 5.23
C ALA A 82 -5.36 8.33 4.94
N ILE A 83 -6.31 7.85 5.77
CA ILE A 83 -7.75 8.04 5.57
C ILE A 83 -8.12 9.52 5.52
N PRO A 84 -7.71 10.40 6.48
CA PRO A 84 -8.06 11.82 6.44
C PRO A 84 -7.69 12.48 5.10
N LYS A 85 -6.42 12.33 4.67
CA LYS A 85 -5.97 12.86 3.37
C LYS A 85 -6.78 12.29 2.19
N ARG A 86 -7.30 11.06 2.28
CA ARG A 86 -8.11 10.44 1.21
C ARG A 86 -9.52 11.01 1.20
N LEU A 87 -10.08 11.28 2.37
CA LEU A 87 -11.37 11.96 2.51
C LEU A 87 -11.28 13.38 1.98
N ASP A 88 -10.22 14.12 2.30
CA ASP A 88 -10.01 15.48 1.78
C ASP A 88 -9.96 15.50 0.24
N ALA A 89 -9.24 14.55 -0.36
CA ALA A 89 -9.20 14.40 -1.81
C ALA A 89 -10.57 14.04 -2.41
N CYS A 90 -11.36 13.21 -1.72
CA CYS A 90 -12.73 12.89 -2.12
C CYS A 90 -13.64 14.13 -2.08
N ILE A 91 -13.52 14.93 -1.02
CA ILE A 91 -14.27 16.19 -0.86
C ILE A 91 -13.87 17.18 -1.95
N ALA A 92 -12.57 17.34 -2.22
CA ALA A 92 -12.07 18.20 -3.29
C ALA A 92 -12.55 17.76 -4.67
N ALA A 93 -12.67 16.44 -4.89
CA ALA A 93 -13.24 15.86 -6.09
C ALA A 93 -14.78 15.89 -6.13
N GLN A 94 -15.45 16.44 -5.11
CA GLN A 94 -16.91 16.44 -4.97
C GLN A 94 -17.52 15.04 -5.08
N GLY A 95 -16.83 14.04 -4.52
CA GLY A 95 -17.21 12.63 -4.62
C GLY A 95 -16.86 11.98 -5.97
N GLY A 96 -16.27 12.73 -6.90
CA GLY A 96 -15.73 12.22 -8.16
C GLY A 96 -14.52 11.31 -7.96
N ARG A 97 -14.13 10.60 -9.03
CA ARG A 97 -12.93 9.75 -9.00
C ARG A 97 -11.68 10.62 -8.83
N PHE A 98 -10.85 10.25 -7.88
CA PHE A 98 -9.52 10.81 -7.67
C PHE A 98 -8.49 9.69 -7.61
N GLU A 99 -7.32 9.92 -8.19
CA GLU A 99 -6.16 9.05 -8.01
C GLU A 99 -5.13 9.79 -7.16
N LYS A 100 -4.45 9.05 -6.29
CA LYS A 100 -3.43 9.56 -5.37
C LYS A 100 -2.05 9.09 -5.77
#